data_AF-A0A7S4PNA5-F1
#
_entry.id   AF-A0A7S4PNA5-F1
#
_cell.length_a   1.000
_cell.length_b   1.000
_cell.length_c   1.000
_cell.angle_alpha   90.00
_cell.angle_beta   90.00
_cell.angle_gamma   90.00
#
_symmetry.space_group_name_H-M   'P 1'
#
loop_
_entity.id
_entity.type
_entity.pdbx_description
1 polymer ?
#
loop_
_entity_poly.entity_id
_entity_poly.type
_entity_poly.pdbx_seq_one_letter_code
_entity_poly.pdbx_strand_id
1 'polypeptide(L)'
;RSYNGDGGGRRKRARYDDEGEEGIEVSLHNLILHLGDSHATSTQDLEDLARAIQDDVAVYSEEITESLLQCVYHFPHRSSLYATLVGLLHVRAERSSSSSFSKYLVKCLMADFERSVEDFDFSAAVVQLRFLSLLASVFVLSLSDILTLFHKLLDVAEEGEEICSD
;
A
#
# COMPACT_ATOMS: atom_id res chain seq x y z
N ARG A 1 26.12 -17.35 -60.07
CA ARG A 1 27.29 -16.52 -59.69
C ARG A 1 26.79 -15.48 -58.69
N SER A 2 27.32 -15.53 -57.47
CA SER A 2 27.10 -14.56 -56.38
C SER A 2 27.99 -13.33 -56.58
N TYR A 3 27.55 -12.16 -56.10
CA TYR A 3 28.20 -11.32 -55.06
C TYR A 3 27.95 -9.81 -55.20
N ASN A 4 27.43 -9.23 -54.09
CA ASN A 4 27.71 -7.93 -53.44
C ASN A 4 27.55 -6.60 -54.20
N GLY A 5 27.12 -5.49 -53.59
CA GLY A 5 26.83 -5.19 -52.19
C GLY A 5 26.81 -3.67 -51.94
N ASP A 6 26.43 -3.29 -50.71
CA ASP A 6 26.65 -1.99 -50.04
C ASP A 6 25.72 -0.80 -50.39
N GLY A 7 25.15 -0.03 -49.47
CA GLY A 7 25.29 0.07 -48.01
C GLY A 7 24.52 1.31 -47.50
N GLY A 8 24.23 1.37 -46.20
CA GLY A 8 23.85 2.65 -45.55
C GLY A 8 22.68 2.65 -44.56
N GLY A 9 22.63 1.69 -43.64
CA GLY A 9 21.68 1.69 -42.52
C GLY A 9 21.90 2.87 -41.54
N ARG A 10 21.00 3.84 -41.55
CA ARG A 10 20.81 4.76 -40.42
C ARG A 10 20.04 4.02 -39.33
N ARG A 11 20.78 3.47 -38.37
CA ARG A 11 20.28 2.96 -37.10
C ARG A 11 19.51 4.08 -36.39
N LYS A 12 18.17 4.04 -36.47
CA LYS A 12 17.29 4.76 -35.54
C LYS A 12 17.54 4.15 -34.16
N ARG A 13 18.33 4.84 -33.35
CA ARG A 13 18.47 4.56 -31.93
C ARG A 13 17.08 4.65 -31.31
N ALA A 14 16.73 3.62 -30.56
CA ALA A 14 15.50 3.45 -29.83
C ALA A 14 15.14 4.73 -29.06
N ARG A 15 13.94 5.25 -29.34
CA ARG A 15 13.12 6.01 -28.40
C ARG A 15 11.89 5.15 -28.19
N TYR A 16 11.99 4.24 -27.24
CA TYR A 16 10.93 3.38 -26.73
C TYR A 16 11.48 3.00 -25.36
N ASP A 17 10.86 3.49 -24.29
CA ASP A 17 11.00 3.10 -22.87
C ASP A 17 10.70 4.31 -21.96
N ASP A 18 9.54 4.96 -22.12
CA ASP A 18 9.08 6.00 -21.17
C ASP A 18 7.55 5.92 -21.02
N GLU A 19 6.82 5.72 -22.13
CA GLU A 19 5.37 5.44 -22.10
C GLU A 19 4.99 4.06 -21.51
N GLY A 20 5.98 3.20 -21.25
CA GLY A 20 5.75 1.83 -20.78
C GLY A 20 5.55 1.71 -19.27
N GLU A 21 6.30 2.48 -18.48
CA GLU A 21 6.29 2.40 -17.01
C GLU A 21 5.14 3.24 -16.41
N GLU A 22 4.94 4.49 -16.86
CA GLU A 22 3.81 5.33 -16.43
C GLU A 22 2.44 4.68 -16.71
N GLY A 23 2.34 3.92 -17.81
CA GLY A 23 1.10 3.20 -18.14
C GLY A 23 0.78 2.05 -17.18
N ILE A 24 1.79 1.42 -16.59
CA ILE A 24 1.63 0.32 -15.64
C ILE A 24 1.16 0.87 -14.30
N GLU A 25 1.77 1.95 -13.80
CA GLU A 25 1.38 2.61 -12.54
C GLU A 25 -0.10 3.02 -12.54
N VAL A 26 -0.55 3.67 -13.63
CA VAL A 26 -1.96 4.06 -13.80
C VAL A 26 -2.87 2.84 -13.85
N SER A 27 -2.44 1.75 -14.48
CA SER A 27 -3.21 0.50 -14.50
C SER A 27 -3.33 -0.13 -13.11
N LEU A 28 -2.24 -0.17 -12.34
CA LEU A 28 -2.19 -0.69 -10.97
C LEU A 28 -3.10 0.14 -10.05
N HIS A 29 -3.00 1.47 -10.12
CA HIS A 29 -3.85 2.37 -9.36
C HIS A 29 -5.34 2.12 -9.65
N ASN A 30 -5.72 2.06 -10.93
CA ASN A 30 -7.11 1.79 -11.33
C ASN A 30 -7.58 0.43 -10.82
N LEU A 31 -6.74 -0.60 -10.88
CA LEU A 31 -7.12 -1.93 -10.44
C LEU A 31 -7.37 -1.99 -8.92
N ILE A 32 -6.58 -1.25 -8.13
CA ILE A 32 -6.76 -1.10 -6.68
C ILE A 32 -7.99 -0.24 -6.37
N LEU A 33 -8.21 0.85 -7.10
CA LEU A 33 -9.32 1.78 -6.89
C LEU A 33 -10.68 1.11 -7.09
N HIS A 34 -10.83 0.32 -8.16
CA HIS A 34 -12.09 -0.35 -8.48
C HIS A 34 -12.38 -1.56 -7.58
N LEU A 35 -11.47 -1.89 -6.66
CA LEU A 35 -11.71 -2.91 -5.64
C LEU A 35 -12.84 -2.46 -4.71
N GLY A 36 -13.95 -3.20 -4.71
CA GLY A 36 -15.12 -2.85 -3.89
C GLY A 36 -16.25 -2.15 -4.63
N ASP A 37 -16.12 -1.87 -5.93
CA ASP A 37 -17.17 -1.16 -6.69
C ASP A 37 -18.39 -2.02 -7.01
N SER A 38 -18.23 -3.33 -6.99
CA SER A 38 -19.36 -4.27 -7.00
C SER A 38 -19.97 -4.36 -5.59
N HIS A 39 -21.30 -4.39 -5.50
CA HIS A 39 -22.03 -4.58 -4.24
C HIS A 39 -21.72 -5.91 -3.52
N ALA A 40 -21.04 -6.85 -4.18
CA ALA A 40 -20.66 -8.14 -3.63
C ALA A 40 -19.23 -8.53 -4.04
N THR A 41 -18.22 -7.74 -3.65
CA THR A 41 -16.82 -8.16 -3.78
C THR A 41 -16.61 -9.45 -3.01
N SER A 42 -16.22 -10.49 -3.75
CA SER A 42 -15.96 -11.81 -3.21
C SER A 42 -14.51 -11.92 -2.72
N THR A 43 -14.23 -12.93 -1.90
CA THR A 43 -12.86 -13.27 -1.52
C THR A 43 -12.01 -13.67 -2.73
N GLN A 44 -12.63 -14.24 -3.76
CA GLN A 44 -11.97 -14.62 -5.00
C GLN A 44 -11.44 -13.40 -5.77
N ASP A 45 -12.22 -12.32 -5.82
CA ASP A 45 -11.81 -11.07 -6.49
C ASP A 45 -10.54 -10.48 -5.85
N LEU A 46 -10.45 -10.53 -4.52
CA LEU A 46 -9.27 -10.10 -3.77
C LEU A 46 -8.05 -10.98 -4.06
N GLU A 47 -8.23 -12.30 -4.15
CA GLU A 47 -7.15 -13.23 -4.48
C GLU A 47 -6.65 -13.05 -5.92
N ASP A 48 -7.56 -12.85 -6.87
CA ASP A 48 -7.24 -12.66 -8.27
C ASP A 48 -6.51 -11.34 -8.49
N LEU A 49 -6.96 -10.27 -7.83
CA LEU A 49 -6.23 -9.01 -7.78
C LEU A 49 -4.83 -9.20 -7.19
N ALA A 50 -4.72 -9.85 -6.03
CA ALA A 50 -3.43 -10.09 -5.39
C ALA A 50 -2.48 -10.89 -6.31
N ARG A 51 -2.99 -11.89 -7.05
CA ARG A 51 -2.20 -12.65 -8.03
C ARG A 51 -1.77 -11.77 -9.21
N ALA A 52 -2.64 -10.89 -9.70
CA ALA A 52 -2.36 -10.05 -10.86
C ALA A 52 -1.24 -9.06 -10.60
N ILE A 53 -1.15 -8.49 -9.39
CA ILE A 53 -0.17 -7.44 -9.06
C ILE A 53 1.06 -7.96 -8.32
N GLN A 54 1.10 -9.23 -7.88
CA GLN A 54 2.17 -9.74 -7.01
C GLN A 54 3.58 -9.59 -7.61
N ASP A 55 3.71 -9.74 -8.92
CA ASP A 55 4.99 -9.71 -9.62
C ASP A 55 5.49 -8.25 -9.75
N ASP A 56 4.55 -7.30 -9.76
CA ASP A 56 4.79 -5.87 -9.87
C ASP A 56 5.08 -5.23 -8.50
N VAL A 57 4.67 -5.84 -7.38
CA VAL A 57 4.87 -5.31 -6.01
C VAL A 57 6.34 -5.00 -5.69
N ALA A 58 7.28 -5.77 -6.23
CA ALA A 58 8.70 -5.54 -5.96
C ALA A 58 9.25 -4.30 -6.69
N VAL A 59 8.67 -3.96 -7.85
CA VAL A 59 9.12 -2.85 -8.69
C VAL A 59 8.35 -1.58 -8.34
N TYR A 60 7.03 -1.67 -8.23
CA TYR A 60 6.11 -0.54 -8.04
C TYR A 60 5.62 -0.43 -6.58
N SER A 61 6.51 -0.70 -5.63
CA SER A 61 6.14 -0.79 -4.21
C SER A 61 5.63 0.54 -3.64
N GLU A 62 6.12 1.66 -4.18
CA GLU A 62 5.77 3.01 -3.74
C GLU A 62 4.39 3.41 -4.26
N GLU A 63 4.15 3.22 -5.55
CA GLU A 63 2.92 3.58 -6.25
C GLU A 63 1.74 2.72 -5.79
N ILE A 64 1.98 1.43 -5.55
CA ILE A 64 0.99 0.52 -4.97
C ILE A 64 0.68 0.94 -3.52
N THR A 65 1.70 1.32 -2.74
CA THR A 65 1.52 1.80 -1.36
C THR A 65 0.69 3.08 -1.34
N GLU A 66 1.05 4.06 -2.16
CA GLU A 66 0.32 5.32 -2.26
C GLU A 66 -1.13 5.09 -2.65
N SER A 67 -1.37 4.26 -3.68
CA SER A 67 -2.71 3.92 -4.15
C SER A 67 -3.56 3.28 -3.06
N LEU A 68 -3.00 2.33 -2.31
CA LEU A 68 -3.68 1.67 -1.19
C LEU A 68 -4.02 2.64 -0.06
N LEU A 69 -3.06 3.47 0.36
CA LEU A 69 -3.27 4.43 1.44
C LEU A 69 -4.28 5.50 1.04
N GLN A 70 -4.20 6.03 -0.18
CA GLN A 70 -5.22 6.94 -0.73
C GLN A 70 -6.61 6.31 -0.67
N CYS A 71 -6.75 5.04 -1.09
CA CYS A 71 -8.04 4.34 -1.04
C CYS A 71 -8.54 4.15 0.40
N VAL A 72 -7.66 3.84 1.35
CA VAL A 72 -8.02 3.71 2.77
C VAL A 72 -8.52 5.03 3.34
N TYR A 73 -7.87 6.14 2.99
CA TYR A 73 -8.23 7.47 3.51
C TYR A 73 -9.52 8.00 2.88
N HIS A 74 -9.75 7.77 1.58
CA HIS A 74 -10.96 8.21 0.88
C HIS A 74 -12.16 7.29 1.11
N PHE A 75 -11.92 5.98 1.34
CA PHE A 75 -12.96 4.99 1.55
C PHE A 75 -12.76 4.20 2.86
N PRO A 76 -12.84 4.84 4.06
CA PRO A 76 -12.60 4.15 5.34
C PRO A 76 -13.58 3.01 5.66
N HIS A 77 -14.74 3.00 5.01
CA HIS A 77 -15.73 1.92 5.12
C HIS A 77 -15.28 0.63 4.40
N ARG A 78 -14.32 0.73 3.47
CA ARG A 78 -13.72 -0.38 2.72
C ARG A 78 -12.35 -0.81 3.26
N SER A 79 -11.86 -0.23 4.37
CA SER A 79 -10.51 -0.51 4.89
C SER A 79 -10.21 -1.99 5.13
N SER A 80 -11.21 -2.82 5.46
CA SER A 80 -11.03 -4.26 5.61
C SER A 80 -10.71 -4.99 4.30
N LEU A 81 -11.22 -4.50 3.17
CA LEU A 81 -10.89 -5.04 1.84
C LEU A 81 -9.42 -4.75 1.50
N TYR A 82 -9.00 -3.49 1.66
CA TYR A 82 -7.62 -3.08 1.42
C TYR A 82 -6.64 -3.77 2.38
N ALA A 83 -7.01 -3.94 3.66
CA ALA A 83 -6.19 -4.68 4.61
C ALA A 83 -6.03 -6.15 4.19
N THR A 84 -7.12 -6.81 3.77
CA THR A 84 -7.07 -8.19 3.27
C THR A 84 -6.14 -8.30 2.06
N LEU A 85 -6.22 -7.36 1.11
CA LEU A 85 -5.33 -7.33 -0.04
C LEU A 85 -3.86 -7.20 0.40
N VAL A 86 -3.54 -6.26 1.31
CA VAL A 86 -2.18 -6.12 1.86
C VAL A 86 -1.69 -7.42 2.51
N GLY A 87 -2.54 -8.09 3.29
CA GLY A 87 -2.21 -9.39 3.89
C GLY A 87 -1.94 -10.48 2.85
N LEU A 88 -2.76 -10.56 1.79
CA LEU A 88 -2.57 -11.50 0.68
C LEU A 88 -1.25 -11.25 -0.06
N LEU A 89 -0.89 -9.99 -0.29
CA LEU A 89 0.38 -9.60 -0.90
C LEU A 89 1.55 -9.89 0.04
N HIS A 90 1.42 -9.62 1.34
CA HIS A 90 2.47 -9.89 2.34
C HIS A 90 2.83 -11.38 2.38
N VAL A 91 1.85 -12.28 2.51
CA VAL A 91 2.08 -13.74 2.55
C VAL A 91 2.68 -14.27 1.24
N ARG A 92 2.32 -13.69 0.09
CA ARG A 92 2.89 -14.07 -1.21
C ARG A 92 4.31 -13.57 -1.37
N ALA A 93 4.54 -12.32 -0.99
CA ALA A 93 5.82 -11.67 -1.10
C ALA A 93 6.84 -12.24 -0.09
N GLU A 94 6.45 -12.71 1.09
CA GLU A 94 7.36 -13.42 2.03
C GLU A 94 7.95 -14.73 1.48
N ARG A 95 7.30 -15.36 0.48
CA ARG A 95 7.87 -16.55 -0.19
C ARG A 95 9.01 -16.22 -1.15
N SER A 96 9.12 -14.94 -1.52
CA SER A 96 10.26 -14.40 -2.25
C SER A 96 11.11 -13.63 -1.24
N SER A 97 12.42 -13.85 -1.18
CA SER A 97 13.33 -13.28 -0.17
C SER A 97 13.44 -11.73 -0.19
N SER A 98 12.55 -11.02 -0.87
CA SER A 98 12.65 -9.62 -1.29
C SER A 98 11.54 -8.69 -0.75
N SER A 99 10.62 -9.13 0.12
CA SER A 99 9.46 -8.27 0.44
C SER A 99 9.77 -7.14 1.43
N SER A 100 10.09 -5.97 0.89
CA SER A 100 10.15 -4.66 1.54
C SER A 100 8.80 -3.91 1.52
N PHE A 101 7.84 -4.35 0.71
CA PHE A 101 6.58 -3.63 0.46
C PHE A 101 5.76 -3.38 1.73
N SER A 102 5.41 -4.42 2.49
CA SER A 102 4.54 -4.24 3.67
C SER A 102 5.22 -3.40 4.76
N LYS A 103 6.55 -3.49 4.88
CA LYS A 103 7.34 -2.65 5.78
C LYS A 103 7.32 -1.19 5.33
N TYR A 104 7.45 -0.95 4.04
CA TYR A 104 7.35 0.40 3.47
C TYR A 104 5.95 0.99 3.68
N LEU A 105 4.89 0.21 3.41
CA LEU A 105 3.51 0.62 3.67
C LEU A 105 3.26 0.99 5.13
N VAL A 106 3.68 0.13 6.06
CA VAL A 106 3.56 0.41 7.51
C VAL A 106 4.32 1.67 7.90
N LYS A 107 5.53 1.87 7.33
CA LYS A 107 6.33 3.07 7.58
C LYS A 107 5.62 4.33 7.12
N CYS A 108 5.08 4.35 5.90
CA CYS A 108 4.32 5.50 5.39
C CYS A 108 3.07 5.77 6.23
N LEU A 109 2.31 4.72 6.56
CA LEU A 109 1.12 4.83 7.40
C LEU A 109 1.42 5.37 8.80
N MET A 110 2.53 4.96 9.42
CA MET A 110 2.94 5.48 10.73
C MET A 110 3.38 6.94 10.64
N ALA A 111 4.11 7.32 9.60
CA ALA A 111 4.49 8.72 9.37
C ALA A 111 3.26 9.61 9.15
N ASP A 112 2.27 9.13 8.40
CA ASP A 112 1.00 9.82 8.21
C ASP A 112 0.21 9.96 9.52
N PHE A 113 0.23 8.93 10.38
CA PHE A 113 -0.37 8.96 11.70
C PHE A 113 0.29 9.99 12.63
N GLU A 114 1.62 9.96 12.74
CA GLU A 114 2.39 10.93 13.52
C GLU A 114 2.09 12.36 13.05
N ARG A 115 2.12 12.59 11.74
CA ARG A 115 1.79 13.89 11.14
C ARG A 115 0.37 14.35 11.44
N SER A 116 -0.61 13.44 11.37
CA SER A 116 -2.01 13.79 11.64
C SER A 116 -2.24 14.15 13.11
N VAL A 117 -1.48 13.53 14.02
CA VAL A 117 -1.48 13.91 15.44
C VAL A 117 -0.83 15.28 15.64
N GLU A 118 0.31 15.56 14.99
CA GLU A 118 0.99 16.86 15.05
C GLU A 118 0.12 18.00 14.47
N ASP A 119 -0.60 17.73 13.39
CA ASP A 119 -1.49 18.69 12.72
C ASP A 119 -2.88 18.82 13.41
N PHE A 120 -3.10 18.08 14.50
CA PHE A 120 -4.40 17.97 15.20
C PHE A 120 -5.57 17.47 14.33
N ASP A 121 -5.28 16.79 13.22
CA ASP A 121 -6.28 16.11 12.39
C ASP A 121 -6.59 14.71 12.95
N PHE A 122 -7.31 14.70 14.06
CA PHE A 122 -7.70 13.45 14.71
C PHE A 122 -8.68 12.62 13.88
N SER A 123 -9.36 13.23 12.91
CA SER A 123 -10.23 12.48 11.99
C SER A 123 -9.39 11.57 11.09
N ALA A 124 -8.31 12.10 10.51
CA ALA A 124 -7.34 11.31 9.75
C ALA A 124 -6.60 10.30 10.65
N ALA A 125 -6.15 10.74 11.83
CA ALA A 125 -5.42 9.90 12.78
C ALA A 125 -6.21 8.64 13.19
N VAL A 126 -7.52 8.76 13.42
CA VAL A 126 -8.38 7.62 13.74
C VAL A 126 -8.50 6.64 12.58
N VAL A 127 -8.59 7.13 11.33
CA VAL A 127 -8.62 6.26 10.14
C VAL A 127 -7.30 5.50 10.00
N GLN A 128 -6.17 6.18 10.15
CA GLN A 128 -4.84 5.58 10.07
C GLN A 128 -4.61 4.55 11.19
N LEU A 129 -4.95 4.88 12.43
CA LEU A 129 -4.84 3.99 13.59
C LEU A 129 -5.75 2.75 13.44
N ARG A 130 -6.96 2.94 12.91
CA ARG A 130 -7.86 1.83 12.58
C ARG A 130 -7.25 0.92 11.53
N PHE A 131 -6.62 1.48 10.50
CA PHE A 131 -5.97 0.67 9.47
C PHE A 131 -4.74 -0.07 10.01
N LEU A 132 -3.90 0.56 10.85
CA LEU A 132 -2.81 -0.12 11.59
C LEU A 132 -3.33 -1.35 12.37
N SER A 133 -4.48 -1.20 13.03
CA SER A 133 -5.11 -2.31 13.78
C SER A 133 -5.61 -3.43 12.87
N LEU A 134 -6.14 -3.09 11.69
CA LEU A 134 -6.55 -4.07 10.69
C LEU A 134 -5.34 -4.83 10.13
N LEU A 135 -4.18 -4.19 9.97
CA LEU A 135 -2.95 -4.86 9.53
C LEU A 135 -2.48 -5.95 10.51
N ALA A 136 -2.70 -5.79 11.82
CA ALA A 136 -2.47 -6.87 12.77
C ALA A 136 -3.47 -8.03 12.63
N SER A 137 -4.71 -7.73 12.23
CA SER A 137 -5.75 -8.75 11.99
C SER A 137 -5.46 -9.62 10.75
N VAL A 138 -4.68 -9.10 9.80
CA VAL A 138 -4.24 -9.82 8.59
C VAL A 138 -2.78 -10.28 8.66
N PHE A 139 -2.20 -10.32 9.87
CA PHE A 139 -0.85 -10.82 10.15
C PHE A 139 0.30 -10.05 9.49
N VAL A 140 0.07 -8.81 9.07
CA VAL A 140 1.12 -7.92 8.54
C VAL A 140 1.91 -7.27 9.67
N LEU A 141 1.24 -7.00 10.79
CA LEU A 141 1.83 -6.51 12.03
C LEU A 141 1.62 -7.52 13.15
N SER A 142 2.52 -7.52 14.13
CA SER A 142 2.29 -8.31 15.33
C SER A 142 1.24 -7.62 16.21
N LEU A 143 0.39 -8.43 16.87
CA LEU A 143 -0.57 -7.91 17.84
C LEU A 143 0.13 -7.17 18.99
N SER A 144 1.32 -7.62 19.38
CA SER A 144 2.13 -7.00 20.44
C SER A 144 2.52 -5.57 20.10
N ASP A 145 2.86 -5.29 18.84
CA ASP A 145 3.27 -3.94 18.41
C ASP A 145 2.08 -2.96 18.49
N ILE A 146 0.89 -3.40 18.05
CA ILE A 146 -0.32 -2.59 18.13
C ILE A 146 -0.76 -2.34 19.58
N LEU A 147 -0.69 -3.36 20.44
CA LEU A 147 -0.99 -3.18 21.86
C LEU A 147 -0.01 -2.21 22.52
N THR A 148 1.27 -2.28 22.16
CA THR A 148 2.29 -1.33 22.65
C THR A 148 1.97 0.10 22.21
N LEU A 149 1.52 0.30 20.98
CA LEU A 149 1.07 1.61 20.50
C LEU A 149 -0.14 2.11 21.29
N PHE A 150 -1.15 1.27 21.52
CA PHE A 150 -2.33 1.64 22.30
C PHE A 150 -2.00 1.97 23.76
N HIS A 151 -1.10 1.22 24.39
CA HIS A 151 -0.63 1.55 25.74
C HIS A 151 0.00 2.95 25.78
N LYS A 152 0.88 3.29 24.84
CA LYS A 152 1.46 4.63 24.77
C LYS A 152 0.42 5.74 24.59
N LEU A 153 -0.64 5.49 23.81
CA LEU A 153 -1.73 6.46 23.65
C LEU A 153 -2.57 6.61 24.93
N LEU A 154 -2.76 5.53 25.69
CA LEU A 154 -3.44 5.57 26.98
C LEU A 154 -2.60 6.31 28.03
N ASP A 155 -1.29 6.04 28.10
CA ASP A 155 -0.39 6.72 29.02
C ASP A 155 -0.48 8.26 28.85
N VAL A 156 -0.47 8.74 27.59
CA VAL A 156 -0.63 10.18 27.27
C VAL A 156 -2.01 10.73 27.68
N ALA A 157 -3.07 9.92 27.57
CA ALA A 157 -4.41 10.33 27.99
C ALA A 157 -4.51 10.49 29.51
N GLU A 158 -3.88 9.59 30.27
CA GLU A 158 -3.82 9.65 31.73
C GLU A 158 -3.03 10.88 32.22
N GLU A 159 -1.90 11.20 31.59
CA GLU A 159 -1.13 12.43 31.86
C GLU A 159 -1.97 13.70 31.69
N GLY A 160 -2.90 13.72 30.72
CA GLY A 160 -3.79 14.85 30.47
C GLY A 160 -4.87 15.07 31.54
N GLU A 161 -5.34 14.00 32.19
CA GLU A 161 -6.34 14.09 33.26
C GLU A 161 -5.76 14.68 34.55
N GLU A 162 -4.48 14.42 34.84
CA GLU A 162 -3.78 15.03 35.98
C GLU A 162 -3.62 16.56 35.82
N ILE A 163 -3.39 17.04 34.59
CA ILE A 163 -3.19 18.47 34.30
C ILE A 163 -4.49 19.29 34.43
N CYS A 164 -5.66 18.69 34.15
CA CYS A 164 -6.95 19.39 34.25
C CYS A 164 -7.58 19.34 35.65
N SER A 165 -6.97 18.62 36.59
CA SER A 165 -7.48 18.41 37.95
C SER A 165 -6.94 19.39 39.00
N ASP A 166 -6.06 20.33 38.59
CA ASP A 166 -5.53 21.46 39.38
C ASP A 166 -6.13 22.81 38.94
#